data_AF-A0A7H2BJK5-F1
#
_entry.id   AF-A0A7H2BJK5-F1
#
_cell.length_a   1.000
_cell.length_b   1.000
_cell.length_c   1.000
_cell.angle_alpha   90.00
_cell.angle_beta   90.00
_cell.angle_gamma   90.00
#
_symmetry.space_group_name_H-M   'P 1'
#
loop_
_entity.id
_entity.type
_entity.pdbx_description
1 polymer ?
#
loop_
_entity_poly.entity_id
_entity_poly.type
_entity_poly.pdbx_seq_one_letter_code
_entity_poly.pdbx_strand_id
1 'polypeptide(L)'
;MGFINKIEQRLEKAVRGTFSKGGSQFEPVDLANRVRTTMDNKAYSISSGRTIAPNVFTIDFAEEDFPRIQGWGAPLAEELCDVVIRHARAQGYSLRGSVRVTFSVDDAVEAGDFLVSSAQEKVAAPQASPRTAETTQRPRRSVPAGAQYPAMEEDPLPTRITRPGSRAPRVARPQPSSVSPEQVQRPASVAYLSENARASYSPPRPAPSQVVLEINGQNYSCNSLPVVIGRSSHADITVDDTGVSRRHLEIIEQDGVYLAVDLGSTNGSYLNGQKLVGRRELSNGSVLTMGRARIVFRLMVPRNER
;
A
#
# COMPACT_ATOMS: atom_id res chain seq x y z
N MET A 1 19.82 -11.22 5.65
CA MET A 1 19.60 -11.53 7.08
C MET A 1 20.20 -10.41 7.95
N GLY A 2 19.60 -9.21 8.01
CA GLY A 2 20.21 -8.07 8.73
C GLY A 2 19.23 -7.06 9.31
N PHE A 3 17.97 -7.49 9.48
CA PHE A 3 16.88 -6.65 9.98
C PHE A 3 16.68 -6.88 11.49
N ILE A 4 16.45 -8.14 11.87
CA ILE A 4 16.23 -8.58 13.26
C ILE A 4 17.42 -8.18 14.14
N ASN A 5 18.64 -8.58 13.80
CA ASN A 5 19.86 -8.17 14.52
C ASN A 5 20.03 -6.65 14.67
N LYS A 6 19.50 -5.82 13.76
CA LYS A 6 19.65 -4.36 13.85
C LYS A 6 18.60 -3.73 14.77
N ILE A 7 17.39 -4.31 14.82
CA ILE A 7 16.41 -4.00 15.87
C ILE A 7 16.98 -4.47 17.21
N GLU A 8 17.39 -5.73 17.34
CA GLU A 8 17.99 -6.29 18.57
C GLU A 8 19.15 -5.42 19.06
N GLN A 9 20.17 -5.14 18.24
CA GLN A 9 21.34 -4.33 18.64
C GLN A 9 21.00 -2.88 19.02
N ARG A 10 19.90 -2.31 18.52
CA ARG A 10 19.44 -0.95 18.91
C ARG A 10 18.52 -0.99 20.13
N LEU A 11 17.68 -2.01 20.28
CA LEU A 11 16.82 -2.21 21.44
C LEU A 11 17.62 -2.68 22.66
N GLU A 12 18.59 -3.59 22.53
CA GLU A 12 19.51 -4.02 23.59
C GLU A 12 20.24 -2.85 24.26
N LYS A 13 20.48 -1.77 23.51
CA LYS A 13 21.16 -0.57 24.01
C LYS A 13 20.21 0.39 24.75
N ALA A 14 18.90 0.32 24.47
CA ALA A 14 17.85 1.06 25.17
C ALA A 14 17.26 0.27 26.36
N VAL A 15 17.19 -1.06 26.25
CA VAL A 15 16.52 -1.98 27.19
C VAL A 15 17.55 -2.81 27.95
N ARG A 16 18.44 -2.11 28.68
CA ARG A 16 19.30 -2.73 29.71
C ARG A 16 18.59 -2.96 31.05
N GLY A 17 17.29 -2.64 31.13
CA GLY A 17 16.40 -3.05 32.21
C GLY A 17 15.26 -3.91 31.68
N THR A 18 15.00 -5.04 32.36
CA THR A 18 13.69 -5.68 32.38
C THR A 18 13.22 -6.47 31.14
N PHE A 19 14.10 -7.29 30.55
CA PHE A 19 13.64 -8.51 29.85
C PHE A 19 13.55 -9.67 30.84
N SER A 20 12.56 -9.62 31.73
CA SER A 20 12.27 -10.72 32.67
C SER A 20 11.52 -11.85 31.98
N LYS A 21 11.94 -13.09 32.21
CA LYS A 21 11.21 -14.30 31.79
C LYS A 21 9.84 -14.33 32.47
N GLY A 22 8.78 -14.07 31.69
CA GLY A 22 7.39 -14.14 32.13
C GLY A 22 6.65 -12.83 31.88
N GLY A 23 5.82 -12.79 30.83
CA GLY A 23 4.83 -11.72 30.64
C GLY A 23 4.57 -11.29 29.19
N SER A 24 5.51 -11.47 28.25
CA SER A 24 5.29 -11.00 26.87
C SER A 24 4.55 -12.02 26.01
N GLN A 25 3.38 -11.61 25.51
CA GLN A 25 2.60 -12.38 24.53
C GLN A 25 2.83 -11.89 23.08
N PHE A 26 3.51 -10.75 22.90
CA PHE A 26 4.02 -10.26 21.62
C PHE A 26 5.38 -9.56 21.78
N GLU A 27 6.15 -9.55 20.70
CA GLU A 27 7.49 -8.96 20.61
C GLU A 27 7.56 -7.83 19.55
N PRO A 28 8.56 -6.94 19.59
CA PRO A 28 8.71 -5.85 18.62
C PRO A 28 8.79 -6.30 17.14
N VAL A 29 9.23 -7.54 16.90
CA VAL A 29 9.25 -8.15 15.56
C VAL A 29 7.83 -8.42 15.04
N ASP A 30 6.87 -8.73 15.91
CA ASP A 30 5.48 -8.97 15.55
C ASP A 30 4.78 -7.68 15.14
N LEU A 31 5.09 -6.57 15.83
CA LEU A 31 4.67 -5.22 15.42
C LEU A 31 5.16 -4.89 14.00
N ALA A 32 6.45 -5.14 13.72
CA ALA A 32 7.04 -4.87 12.42
C ALA A 32 6.46 -5.73 11.30
N ASN A 33 6.23 -7.03 11.57
CA ASN A 33 5.57 -7.94 10.64
C ASN A 33 4.12 -7.50 10.39
N ARG A 34 3.37 -7.17 11.44
CA ARG A 34 1.99 -6.69 11.34
C ARG A 34 1.89 -5.43 10.50
N VAL A 35 2.72 -4.42 10.77
CA VAL A 35 2.72 -3.15 10.02
C VAL A 35 2.98 -3.38 8.53
N ARG A 36 3.88 -4.31 8.17
CA ARG A 36 4.11 -4.72 6.77
C ARG A 36 2.89 -5.40 6.15
N THR A 37 2.33 -6.41 6.80
CA THR A 37 1.14 -7.12 6.32
C THR A 37 -0.05 -6.17 6.16
N THR A 38 -0.26 -5.25 7.11
CA THR A 38 -1.28 -4.20 7.01
C THR A 38 -1.02 -3.26 5.82
N MET A 39 0.24 -2.88 5.56
CA MET A 39 0.59 -2.11 4.36
C MET A 39 0.23 -2.88 3.08
N ASP A 40 0.68 -4.12 2.94
CA ASP A 40 0.44 -4.94 1.74
C ASP A 40 -1.08 -5.09 1.48
N ASN A 41 -1.85 -5.41 2.53
CA ASN A 41 -3.29 -5.62 2.47
C ASN A 41 -4.12 -4.36 2.18
N LYS A 42 -3.58 -3.16 2.47
CA LYS A 42 -4.23 -1.86 2.25
C LYS A 42 -3.60 -1.04 1.12
N ALA A 43 -2.58 -1.57 0.45
CA ALA A 43 -2.01 -0.97 -0.75
C ALA A 43 -2.97 -1.13 -1.94
N TYR A 44 -3.17 -0.07 -2.72
CA TYR A 44 -4.10 -0.05 -3.84
C TYR A 44 -3.48 0.54 -5.10
N SER A 45 -3.80 -0.03 -6.27
CA SER A 45 -3.31 0.44 -7.56
C SER A 45 -4.13 1.61 -8.08
N ILE A 46 -3.46 2.63 -8.63
CA ILE A 46 -4.10 3.70 -9.41
C ILE A 46 -3.92 3.48 -10.92
N SER A 47 -4.76 4.12 -11.74
CA SER A 47 -4.75 4.02 -13.21
C SER A 47 -3.41 4.35 -13.89
N SER A 48 -2.50 5.04 -13.19
CA SER A 48 -1.12 5.29 -13.64
C SER A 48 -0.17 4.09 -13.47
N GLY A 49 -0.68 2.87 -13.25
CA GLY A 49 0.13 1.65 -13.06
C GLY A 49 0.99 1.64 -11.79
N ARG A 50 0.65 2.50 -10.82
CA ARG A 50 1.44 2.71 -9.59
C ARG A 50 0.62 2.28 -8.38
N THR A 51 1.20 1.46 -7.50
CA THR A 51 0.57 1.09 -6.23
C THR A 51 0.84 2.16 -5.19
N ILE A 52 -0.21 2.60 -4.49
CA ILE A 52 -0.16 3.56 -3.40
C ILE A 52 -0.33 2.80 -2.09
N ALA A 53 0.54 3.09 -1.11
CA ALA A 53 0.49 2.50 0.22
C ALA A 53 0.07 3.54 1.29
N PRO A 54 -0.57 3.10 2.39
CA PRO A 54 -0.82 3.97 3.55
C PRO A 54 0.50 4.45 4.16
N ASN A 55 0.48 5.63 4.77
CA ASN A 55 1.65 6.28 5.36
C ASN A 55 1.46 6.63 6.85
N VAL A 56 0.26 6.50 7.40
CA VAL A 56 0.01 6.63 8.84
C VAL A 56 -0.42 5.27 9.38
N PHE A 57 0.23 4.83 10.45
CA PHE A 57 -0.07 3.59 11.16
C PHE A 57 -0.27 3.89 12.63
N THR A 58 -1.39 3.43 13.17
CA THR A 58 -1.69 3.48 14.59
C THR A 58 -1.65 2.05 15.11
N ILE A 59 -0.93 1.82 16.20
CA ILE A 59 -0.91 0.54 16.91
C ILE A 59 -1.61 0.73 18.24
N ASP A 60 -2.72 0.04 18.40
CA ASP A 60 -3.62 0.13 19.53
C ASP A 60 -3.37 -1.07 20.45
N PHE A 61 -3.17 -0.82 21.74
CA PHE A 61 -2.80 -1.80 22.77
C PHE A 61 -3.81 -1.78 23.92
N ALA A 62 -3.88 -2.88 24.67
CA ALA A 62 -4.57 -2.93 25.96
C ALA A 62 -3.91 -1.97 26.98
N GLU A 63 -4.69 -1.47 27.94
CA GLU A 63 -4.20 -0.54 28.97
C GLU A 63 -3.07 -1.18 29.81
N GLU A 64 -3.15 -2.48 30.08
CA GLU A 64 -2.17 -3.22 30.87
C GLU A 64 -0.80 -3.35 30.19
N ASP A 65 -0.77 -3.41 28.86
CA ASP A 65 0.46 -3.53 28.07
C ASP A 65 1.13 -2.18 27.79
N PHE A 66 0.36 -1.08 27.77
CA PHE A 66 0.85 0.23 27.36
C PHE A 66 2.07 0.76 28.15
N PRO A 67 2.22 0.53 29.47
CA PRO A 67 3.43 0.89 30.21
C PRO A 67 4.72 0.24 29.64
N ARG A 68 4.63 -0.99 29.11
CA ARG A 68 5.74 -1.67 28.43
C ARG A 68 6.08 -0.97 27.11
N ILE A 69 5.07 -0.56 26.35
CA ILE A 69 5.22 0.15 25.08
C ILE A 69 5.84 1.54 25.28
N GLN A 70 5.44 2.26 26.34
CA GLN A 70 6.08 3.52 26.73
C GLN A 70 7.58 3.35 27.04
N GLY A 71 7.98 2.22 27.62
CA GLY A 71 9.40 1.86 27.83
C GLY A 71 10.20 1.67 26.54
N TRP A 72 9.57 1.26 25.44
CA TRP A 72 10.20 1.21 24.11
C TRP A 72 10.21 2.57 23.40
N GLY A 73 9.16 3.36 23.60
CA GLY A 73 9.09 4.79 23.25
C GLY A 73 9.37 5.12 21.77
N ALA A 74 9.91 6.32 21.55
CA ALA A 74 10.22 6.84 20.21
C ALA A 74 11.18 5.97 19.37
N PRO A 75 12.25 5.35 19.93
CA PRO A 75 13.16 4.50 19.14
C PRO A 75 12.46 3.35 18.39
N LEU A 76 11.43 2.75 18.97
CA LEU A 76 10.65 1.70 18.31
C LEU A 76 9.78 2.28 17.18
N ALA A 77 9.13 3.42 17.41
CA ALA A 77 8.34 4.10 16.37
C ALA A 77 9.22 4.52 15.18
N GLU A 78 10.45 4.99 15.42
CA GLU A 78 11.44 5.29 14.37
C GLU A 78 11.83 4.04 13.55
N GLU A 79 12.15 2.92 14.21
CA GLU A 79 12.46 1.67 13.50
C GLU A 79 11.26 1.14 12.70
N LEU A 80 10.03 1.25 13.23
CA LEU A 80 8.81 0.87 12.49
C LEU A 80 8.56 1.79 11.29
N CYS A 81 8.81 3.10 11.40
CA CYS A 81 8.80 4.02 10.25
C CYS A 81 9.83 3.57 9.19
N ASP A 82 11.04 3.20 9.60
CA ASP A 82 12.07 2.69 8.69
C ASP A 82 11.69 1.32 8.09
N VAL A 83 10.94 0.47 8.80
CA VAL A 83 10.35 -0.77 8.25
C VAL A 83 9.37 -0.45 7.12
N VAL A 84 8.41 0.43 7.39
CA VAL A 84 7.41 0.91 6.41
C VAL A 84 8.10 1.45 5.16
N ILE A 85 9.07 2.35 5.31
CA ILE A 85 9.77 2.97 4.17
C ILE A 85 10.57 1.94 3.36
N ARG A 86 11.29 1.03 4.03
CA ARG A 86 12.08 -0.04 3.36
C ARG A 86 11.15 -1.02 2.63
N HIS A 87 10.05 -1.42 3.26
CA HIS A 87 9.08 -2.37 2.71
C HIS A 87 8.35 -1.80 1.50
N ALA A 88 7.83 -0.58 1.60
CA ALA A 88 7.19 0.12 0.48
C ALA A 88 8.12 0.21 -0.74
N ARG A 89 9.40 0.57 -0.53
CA ARG A 89 10.42 0.60 -1.60
C ARG A 89 10.66 -0.78 -2.21
N ALA A 90 10.75 -1.83 -1.40
CA ALA A 90 10.97 -3.20 -1.87
C ALA A 90 9.79 -3.74 -2.71
N GLN A 91 8.55 -3.37 -2.35
CA GLN A 91 7.33 -3.75 -3.08
C GLN A 91 6.99 -2.79 -4.24
N GLY A 92 7.80 -1.74 -4.49
CA GLY A 92 7.52 -0.73 -5.52
C GLY A 92 6.36 0.23 -5.20
N TYR A 93 5.89 0.26 -3.95
CA TYR A 93 4.79 1.10 -3.51
C TYR A 93 5.22 2.57 -3.36
N SER A 94 4.28 3.48 -3.63
CA SER A 94 4.45 4.93 -3.42
C SER A 94 3.69 5.41 -2.18
N LEU A 95 4.43 5.89 -1.19
CA LEU A 95 3.90 6.53 0.01
C LEU A 95 3.56 8.01 -0.30
N ARG A 96 2.37 8.48 0.09
CA ARG A 96 1.88 9.85 -0.21
C ARG A 96 2.06 10.84 0.95
N GLY A 97 3.23 10.82 1.59
CA GLY A 97 3.57 11.74 2.66
C GLY A 97 4.75 11.26 3.49
N SER A 98 5.02 11.96 4.58
CA SER A 98 5.85 11.41 5.66
C SER A 98 5.19 10.16 6.22
N VAL A 99 6.01 9.18 6.62
CA VAL A 99 5.53 8.05 7.39
C VAL A 99 5.37 8.46 8.85
N ARG A 100 4.27 8.06 9.48
CA ARG A 100 4.04 8.18 10.92
C ARG A 100 3.61 6.83 11.47
N VAL A 101 4.24 6.41 12.56
CA VAL A 101 3.78 5.32 13.43
C VAL A 101 3.43 5.95 14.78
N THR A 102 2.34 5.53 15.40
CA THR A 102 1.86 6.04 16.69
C THR A 102 1.31 4.90 17.52
N PHE A 103 1.43 4.99 18.85
CA PHE A 103 0.94 3.99 19.80
C PHE A 103 -0.19 4.60 20.64
N SER A 104 -1.27 3.86 20.82
CA SER A 104 -2.46 4.26 21.58
C SER A 104 -2.93 3.15 22.52
N VAL A 105 -3.78 3.51 23.46
CA VAL A 105 -4.59 2.57 24.26
C VAL A 105 -5.98 2.47 23.65
N ASP A 106 -6.53 1.26 23.56
CA ASP A 106 -7.93 1.01 23.18
C ASP A 106 -8.48 -0.14 24.04
N ASP A 107 -9.56 0.14 24.79
CA ASP A 107 -10.22 -0.79 25.70
C ASP A 107 -10.85 -2.00 24.98
N ALA A 108 -10.99 -1.95 23.64
CA ALA A 108 -11.41 -3.08 22.82
C ALA A 108 -10.30 -4.14 22.62
N VAL A 109 -9.04 -3.82 22.92
CA VAL A 109 -7.89 -4.72 22.75
C VAL A 109 -7.69 -5.56 24.01
N GLU A 110 -7.68 -6.89 23.87
CA GLU A 110 -7.36 -7.80 24.98
C GLU A 110 -5.87 -7.72 25.37
N ALA A 111 -5.57 -7.86 26.66
CA ALA A 111 -4.19 -7.93 27.15
C ALA A 111 -3.39 -9.07 26.50
N GLY A 112 -2.14 -8.77 26.13
CA GLY A 112 -1.29 -9.62 25.33
C GLY A 112 -1.63 -9.62 23.83
N ASP A 113 -2.37 -8.62 23.36
CA ASP A 113 -2.79 -8.43 21.97
C ASP A 113 -2.56 -6.98 21.50
N PHE A 114 -2.68 -6.75 20.18
CA PHE A 114 -2.61 -5.41 19.59
C PHE A 114 -3.31 -5.35 18.23
N LEU A 115 -3.83 -4.17 17.88
CA LEU A 115 -4.41 -3.89 16.57
C LEU A 115 -3.52 -2.90 15.80
N VAL A 116 -3.48 -3.02 14.48
CA VAL A 116 -2.79 -2.04 13.62
C VAL A 116 -3.76 -1.47 12.60
N SER A 117 -4.19 -0.24 12.88
CA SER A 117 -4.95 0.60 11.99
C SER A 117 -4.01 1.33 11.02
N SER A 118 -4.45 1.57 9.79
CA SER A 118 -3.67 2.34 8.81
C SER A 118 -4.52 3.36 8.08
N ALA A 119 -3.97 4.55 7.88
CA ALA A 119 -4.59 5.65 7.16
C ALA A 119 -3.65 6.24 6.11
N GLN A 120 -4.24 6.94 5.15
CA GLN A 120 -3.51 7.66 4.11
C GLN A 120 -3.66 9.17 4.33
N GLU A 121 -2.68 9.78 5.00
CA GLU A 121 -2.64 11.22 5.19
C GLU A 121 -1.77 11.83 4.08
N LYS A 122 -2.41 12.38 3.04
CA LYS A 122 -1.73 13.29 2.11
C LYS A 122 -1.32 14.52 2.91
N VAL A 123 -0.02 14.71 3.13
CA VAL A 123 0.54 15.85 3.87
C VAL A 123 -0.16 17.13 3.44
N ALA A 124 -1.01 17.66 4.32
CA ALA A 124 -1.39 19.05 4.23
C ALA A 124 -0.11 19.87 4.48
N ALA A 125 0.13 20.89 3.65
CA ALA A 125 1.08 21.93 4.04
C ALA A 125 0.69 22.42 5.45
N PRO A 126 1.65 22.67 6.35
CA PRO A 126 1.34 22.99 7.74
C PRO A 126 0.36 24.15 7.78
N GLN A 127 -0.90 23.86 8.14
CA GLN A 127 -1.88 24.89 8.33
C GLN A 127 -1.41 25.66 9.55
N ALA A 128 -0.94 26.89 9.33
CA ALA A 128 -0.61 27.79 10.41
C ALA A 128 -1.86 27.89 11.30
N SER A 129 -1.75 27.43 12.54
CA SER A 129 -2.85 27.45 13.49
C SER A 129 -3.47 28.85 13.48
N PRO A 130 -4.79 29.00 13.32
CA PRO A 130 -5.41 30.29 13.46
C PRO A 130 -5.12 30.77 14.88
N ARG A 131 -4.19 31.74 15.00
CA ARG A 131 -3.95 32.41 16.27
C ARG A 131 -5.28 33.00 16.70
N THR A 132 -5.77 32.56 17.85
CA THR A 132 -6.95 33.15 18.50
C THR A 132 -6.75 34.66 18.54
N ALA A 133 -7.60 35.39 17.82
CA ALA A 133 -7.54 36.84 17.79
C ALA A 133 -8.09 37.38 19.11
N GLU A 134 -7.23 37.50 20.13
CA GLU A 134 -7.54 38.25 21.34
C GLU A 134 -7.94 39.67 20.95
N THR A 135 -9.22 39.98 21.19
CA THR A 135 -9.80 41.30 20.91
C THR A 135 -9.37 42.28 21.98
N THR A 136 -8.12 42.75 21.90
CA THR A 136 -7.64 43.86 22.73
C THR A 136 -7.95 45.17 22.02
N GLN A 137 -9.09 45.76 22.37
CA GLN A 137 -9.48 47.09 21.89
C GLN A 137 -8.42 48.12 22.26
N ARG A 138 -7.85 48.78 21.25
CA ARG A 138 -6.88 49.87 21.41
C ARG A 138 -7.59 51.19 21.09
N PRO A 139 -7.69 52.16 22.02
CA PRO A 139 -8.41 53.41 21.76
C PRO A 139 -7.66 54.25 20.73
N ARG A 140 -8.42 54.83 19.79
CA ARG A 140 -7.88 55.78 18.80
C ARG A 140 -7.44 57.06 19.51
N ARG A 141 -6.25 57.58 19.18
CA ARG A 141 -5.95 59.01 19.36
C ARG A 141 -5.17 59.56 18.16
N SER A 142 -5.43 60.83 17.89
CA SER A 142 -5.14 61.59 16.68
C SER A 142 -3.66 61.85 16.37
N VAL A 143 -3.35 61.97 15.08
CA VAL A 143 -2.11 62.55 14.52
C VAL A 143 -2.13 64.08 14.64
N PRO A 144 -0.98 64.78 14.60
CA PRO A 144 -0.70 65.58 13.39
C PRO A 144 0.78 65.67 12.92
N ALA A 145 0.92 65.77 11.60
CA ALA A 145 1.89 66.52 10.75
C ALA A 145 3.40 66.68 11.12
N GLY A 146 4.27 66.39 10.12
CA GLY A 146 5.61 66.96 10.01
C GLY A 146 6.53 66.32 8.94
N ALA A 147 6.80 67.04 7.83
CA ALA A 147 7.78 66.79 6.74
C ALA A 147 7.74 65.42 5.99
N GLN A 148 7.35 65.30 4.72
CA GLN A 148 7.91 65.84 3.45
C GLN A 148 9.22 65.18 2.95
N TYR A 149 9.08 64.40 1.87
CA TYR A 149 10.06 64.25 0.77
C TYR A 149 9.28 64.27 -0.56
N PRO A 150 9.87 64.76 -1.67
CA PRO A 150 9.15 65.08 -2.90
C PRO A 150 8.88 63.85 -3.79
N ALA A 151 7.86 63.98 -4.65
CA ALA A 151 7.50 63.02 -5.68
C ALA A 151 8.33 63.19 -6.97
N MET A 152 8.39 62.14 -7.80
CA MET A 152 8.34 62.28 -9.25
C MET A 152 7.43 61.19 -9.83
N GLU A 153 6.50 61.62 -10.67
CA GLU A 153 5.50 60.85 -11.44
C GLU A 153 6.15 60.00 -12.57
N GLU A 154 5.57 58.85 -12.96
CA GLU A 154 4.72 58.59 -14.16
C GLU A 154 5.42 58.89 -15.52
N ASP A 155 5.17 58.25 -16.68
CA ASP A 155 4.04 57.43 -17.19
C ASP A 155 4.54 56.51 -18.39
N PRO A 156 3.75 55.88 -19.32
CA PRO A 156 4.14 54.58 -19.92
C PRO A 156 4.08 54.44 -21.48
N LEU A 157 4.59 53.30 -22.01
CA LEU A 157 4.31 52.71 -23.36
C LEU A 157 4.77 53.58 -24.60
N PRO A 158 4.64 53.20 -25.91
CA PRO A 158 3.98 52.04 -26.56
C PRO A 158 4.68 51.36 -27.81
N THR A 159 4.03 50.28 -28.32
CA THR A 159 3.93 49.76 -29.74
C THR A 159 5.11 49.38 -30.69
N ARG A 160 5.12 48.09 -31.11
CA ARG A 160 4.97 47.48 -32.49
C ARG A 160 5.79 47.98 -33.72
N ILE A 161 6.32 47.05 -34.58
CA ILE A 161 6.39 47.03 -36.10
C ILE A 161 7.32 45.88 -36.64
N THR A 162 6.81 44.77 -37.24
CA THR A 162 6.74 44.29 -38.69
C THR A 162 7.87 43.38 -39.26
N ARG A 163 7.51 42.55 -40.28
CA ARG A 163 8.34 41.60 -41.10
C ARG A 163 8.94 42.28 -42.38
N PRO A 164 9.86 41.63 -43.16
CA PRO A 164 9.57 40.66 -44.25
C PRO A 164 10.53 39.42 -44.24
N GLY A 165 10.61 38.47 -45.19
CA GLY A 165 9.78 38.07 -46.36
C GLY A 165 10.53 37.24 -47.46
N SER A 166 9.80 36.45 -48.28
CA SER A 166 10.21 35.78 -49.58
C SER A 166 11.19 34.58 -49.54
N ARG A 167 11.27 33.66 -50.54
CA ARG A 167 10.32 33.05 -51.54
C ARG A 167 11.05 31.87 -52.27
N ALA A 168 10.33 30.83 -52.73
CA ALA A 168 10.87 29.67 -53.48
C ALA A 168 11.09 29.91 -54.99
N PRO A 169 11.75 28.97 -55.71
CA PRO A 169 11.05 28.33 -56.85
C PRO A 169 11.26 26.79 -56.99
N ARG A 170 10.62 26.22 -58.03
CA ARG A 170 10.41 24.79 -58.31
C ARG A 170 10.74 24.48 -59.79
N VAL A 171 11.43 23.37 -60.08
CA VAL A 171 11.60 22.76 -61.43
C VAL A 171 11.66 21.24 -61.23
N ALA A 172 10.63 20.44 -61.55
CA ALA A 172 10.20 19.87 -62.85
C ALA A 172 10.80 18.47 -63.16
N ARG A 173 9.99 17.62 -63.81
CA ARG A 173 10.14 16.15 -63.99
C ARG A 173 10.86 15.83 -65.32
N PRO A 174 11.37 14.60 -65.54
CA PRO A 174 10.58 13.64 -66.34
C PRO A 174 10.65 12.15 -65.88
N GLN A 175 9.78 11.33 -66.48
CA GLN A 175 9.76 9.85 -66.48
C GLN A 175 10.12 9.36 -67.91
N PRO A 176 10.66 8.14 -68.12
CA PRO A 176 9.91 6.85 -68.08
C PRO A 176 10.69 5.76 -67.29
N SER A 177 10.29 4.48 -67.11
CA SER A 177 9.54 3.56 -68.00
C SER A 177 8.76 2.44 -67.27
N SER A 178 7.79 1.89 -68.00
CA SER A 178 7.23 0.52 -68.02
C SER A 178 8.25 -0.63 -67.75
N VAL A 179 7.90 -1.89 -67.41
CA VAL A 179 6.64 -2.69 -67.34
C VAL A 179 6.85 -3.92 -66.43
N SER A 180 5.78 -4.59 -65.98
CA SER A 180 5.81 -5.97 -65.45
C SER A 180 5.88 -7.02 -66.58
N PRO A 181 6.28 -8.28 -66.31
CA PRO A 181 5.21 -9.27 -66.06
C PRO A 181 5.49 -10.34 -64.99
N GLU A 182 4.37 -10.86 -64.52
CA GLU A 182 4.09 -12.16 -63.90
C GLU A 182 4.99 -13.35 -64.33
N GLN A 183 5.54 -14.08 -63.36
CA GLN A 183 5.87 -15.51 -63.52
C GLN A 183 5.47 -16.32 -62.28
N VAL A 184 4.69 -17.38 -62.54
CA VAL A 184 4.26 -18.38 -61.56
C VAL A 184 5.33 -19.45 -61.38
N GLN A 185 5.79 -19.70 -60.15
CA GLN A 185 6.26 -21.03 -59.74
C GLN A 185 6.32 -21.19 -58.21
N ARG A 186 5.62 -22.22 -57.70
CA ARG A 186 6.10 -23.01 -56.56
C ARG A 186 7.06 -24.06 -57.12
N PRO A 187 8.11 -24.44 -56.37
CA PRO A 187 7.96 -25.71 -55.65
C PRO A 187 8.49 -25.65 -54.20
N ALA A 188 8.19 -26.68 -53.42
CA ALA A 188 9.00 -27.05 -52.27
C ALA A 188 10.40 -27.53 -52.78
N SER A 189 11.48 -27.57 -52.01
CA SER A 189 11.58 -27.98 -50.60
C SER A 189 12.99 -27.71 -50.03
N VAL A 190 13.13 -27.94 -48.72
CA VAL A 190 14.37 -28.09 -47.91
C VAL A 190 15.42 -26.96 -47.87
N ALA A 191 15.35 -26.23 -46.74
CA ALA A 191 16.42 -26.08 -45.75
C ALA A 191 17.79 -25.51 -46.17
N TYR A 192 18.00 -24.23 -45.86
CA TYR A 192 19.16 -23.80 -45.07
C TYR A 192 18.70 -22.86 -43.94
N LEU A 193 19.47 -22.83 -42.84
CA LEU A 193 19.04 -22.25 -41.57
C LEU A 193 18.99 -20.72 -41.60
N SER A 194 17.97 -20.15 -40.94
CA SER A 194 18.11 -18.88 -40.23
C SER A 194 17.74 -19.14 -38.77
N GLU A 195 18.75 -19.19 -37.91
CA GLU A 195 18.64 -19.69 -36.53
C GLU A 195 17.92 -18.73 -35.56
N ASN A 196 17.44 -17.58 -36.04
CA ASN A 196 16.95 -16.48 -35.21
C ASN A 196 15.41 -16.34 -35.15
N ALA A 197 14.64 -17.32 -35.67
CA ALA A 197 13.17 -17.26 -35.76
C ALA A 197 12.42 -18.21 -34.80
N ARG A 198 13.04 -18.60 -33.67
CA ARG A 198 12.39 -19.36 -32.58
C ARG A 198 12.51 -18.67 -31.20
N ALA A 199 12.49 -17.35 -31.19
CA ALA A 199 12.29 -16.57 -29.97
C ALA A 199 10.84 -16.78 -29.47
N SER A 200 10.70 -17.73 -28.55
CA SER A 200 9.52 -18.12 -27.78
C SER A 200 8.37 -17.10 -27.75
N TYR A 201 7.33 -17.32 -28.57
CA TYR A 201 6.00 -16.87 -28.23
C TYR A 201 5.46 -17.75 -27.10
N SER A 202 5.93 -17.51 -25.89
CA SER A 202 5.18 -17.93 -24.71
C SER A 202 3.84 -17.20 -24.78
N PRO A 203 2.69 -17.90 -24.73
CA PRO A 203 1.42 -17.20 -24.54
C PRO A 203 1.55 -16.34 -23.27
N PRO A 204 0.94 -15.14 -23.23
CA PRO A 204 1.01 -14.29 -22.05
C PRO A 204 0.53 -15.13 -20.86
N ARG A 205 1.44 -15.37 -19.89
CA ARG A 205 1.09 -16.07 -18.65
C ARG A 205 -0.12 -15.33 -18.09
N PRO A 206 -1.27 -16.00 -17.84
CA PRO A 206 -2.41 -15.33 -17.26
C PRO A 206 -1.93 -14.63 -16.00
N ALA A 207 -2.22 -13.33 -15.90
CA ALA A 207 -1.78 -12.55 -14.75
C ALA A 207 -2.32 -13.23 -13.49
N PRO A 208 -1.49 -13.42 -12.45
CA PRO A 208 -1.89 -14.20 -11.28
C PRO A 208 -3.18 -13.61 -10.71
N SER A 209 -4.18 -14.46 -10.49
CA SER A 209 -5.44 -14.04 -9.90
C SER A 209 -5.16 -13.50 -8.51
N GLN A 210 -5.42 -12.21 -8.30
CA GLN A 210 -5.27 -11.59 -7.00
C GLN A 210 -6.37 -12.12 -6.08
N VAL A 211 -5.96 -12.74 -4.98
CA VAL A 211 -6.87 -13.16 -3.92
C VAL A 211 -7.35 -11.92 -3.17
N VAL A 212 -8.66 -11.76 -3.07
CA VAL A 212 -9.30 -10.69 -2.31
C VAL A 212 -10.35 -11.28 -1.38
N LEU A 213 -10.26 -10.90 -0.11
CA LEU A 213 -11.21 -11.30 0.92
C LEU A 213 -12.10 -10.11 1.26
N GLU A 214 -13.41 -10.28 1.08
CA GLU A 214 -14.43 -9.31 1.50
C GLU A 214 -14.92 -9.70 2.89
N ILE A 215 -14.49 -8.97 3.93
CA ILE A 215 -14.79 -9.24 5.34
C ILE A 215 -15.61 -8.08 5.89
N ASN A 216 -16.84 -8.37 6.35
CA ASN A 216 -17.75 -7.36 6.93
C ASN A 216 -17.94 -6.11 6.02
N GLY A 217 -17.89 -6.29 4.69
CA GLY A 217 -17.99 -5.23 3.68
C GLY A 217 -16.68 -4.52 3.32
N GLN A 218 -15.56 -4.85 3.98
CA GLN A 218 -14.22 -4.33 3.67
C GLN A 218 -13.42 -5.33 2.83
N ASN A 219 -12.75 -4.84 1.78
CA ASN A 219 -11.89 -5.67 0.95
C ASN A 219 -10.44 -5.68 1.46
N TYR A 220 -9.82 -6.87 1.45
CA TYR A 220 -8.44 -7.12 1.82
C TYR A 220 -7.74 -7.84 0.65
N SER A 221 -6.76 -7.17 0.04
CA SER A 221 -5.98 -7.74 -1.07
C SER A 221 -4.83 -8.59 -0.53
N CYS A 222 -4.93 -9.91 -0.66
CA CYS A 222 -3.90 -10.84 -0.20
C CYS A 222 -2.81 -10.96 -1.27
N ASN A 223 -1.70 -10.24 -1.07
CA ASN A 223 -0.56 -10.22 -2.01
C ASN A 223 0.41 -11.40 -1.80
N SER A 224 0.25 -12.18 -0.73
CA SER A 224 1.02 -13.37 -0.40
C SER A 224 0.12 -14.39 0.31
N LEU A 225 0.48 -15.67 0.20
CA LEU A 225 -0.12 -16.77 0.95
C LEU A 225 1.01 -17.59 1.63
N PRO A 226 0.76 -18.24 2.78
CA PRO A 226 -0.51 -18.33 3.50
C PRO A 226 -0.97 -16.99 4.09
N VAL A 227 -2.28 -16.86 4.34
CA VAL A 227 -2.86 -15.72 5.08
C VAL A 227 -3.71 -16.26 6.24
N VAL A 228 -3.38 -15.83 7.45
CA VAL A 228 -4.11 -16.20 8.67
C VAL A 228 -5.18 -15.15 8.98
N ILE A 229 -6.36 -15.60 9.37
CA ILE A 229 -7.49 -14.75 9.74
C ILE A 229 -7.94 -15.16 11.15
N GLY A 230 -8.22 -14.18 12.01
CA GLY A 230 -8.52 -14.41 13.43
C GLY A 230 -8.70 -13.09 14.17
N ARG A 231 -9.00 -13.15 15.48
CA ARG A 231 -9.27 -11.92 16.25
C ARG A 231 -8.06 -11.20 16.83
N SER A 232 -6.84 -11.72 16.65
CA SER A 232 -5.63 -11.19 17.29
C SER A 232 -4.58 -10.66 16.31
N SER A 233 -3.65 -9.88 16.86
CA SER A 233 -2.30 -9.57 16.36
C SER A 233 -1.50 -10.75 15.80
N HIS A 234 -1.89 -12.00 16.07
CA HIS A 234 -1.24 -13.20 15.54
C HIS A 234 -1.84 -13.74 14.22
N ALA A 235 -2.88 -13.08 13.67
CA ALA A 235 -3.53 -13.46 12.41
C ALA A 235 -3.50 -12.33 11.38
N ASP A 236 -2.83 -12.49 10.23
CA ASP A 236 -2.57 -11.47 9.19
C ASP A 236 -3.72 -10.51 8.86
N ILE A 237 -4.96 -11.00 8.90
CA ILE A 237 -6.16 -10.17 8.84
C ILE A 237 -6.93 -10.32 10.15
N THR A 238 -6.95 -9.23 10.93
CA THR A 238 -7.64 -9.20 12.21
C THR A 238 -9.13 -8.93 12.02
N VAL A 239 -9.96 -9.69 12.74
CA VAL A 239 -11.42 -9.61 12.71
C VAL A 239 -11.92 -9.38 14.14
N ASP A 240 -12.48 -8.20 14.39
CA ASP A 240 -13.11 -7.86 15.67
C ASP A 240 -14.40 -8.66 15.86
N ASP A 241 -14.27 -9.83 16.48
CA ASP A 241 -15.39 -10.66 16.90
C ASP A 241 -14.95 -11.64 18.00
N THR A 242 -15.60 -11.56 19.17
CA THR A 242 -15.41 -12.51 20.29
C THR A 242 -15.76 -13.95 19.92
N GLY A 243 -16.58 -14.17 18.87
CA GLY A 243 -16.87 -15.49 18.31
C GLY A 243 -15.72 -16.10 17.49
N VAL A 244 -14.65 -15.35 17.22
CA VAL A 244 -13.50 -15.76 16.40
C VAL A 244 -12.29 -16.05 17.30
N SER A 245 -11.61 -17.18 17.11
CA SER A 245 -10.35 -17.49 17.82
C SER A 245 -9.18 -16.59 17.38
N ARG A 246 -8.19 -16.41 18.26
CA ARG A 246 -7.01 -15.54 18.06
C ARG A 246 -6.32 -15.77 16.70
N ARG A 247 -6.03 -17.02 16.36
CA ARG A 247 -5.78 -17.53 15.00
C ARG A 247 -6.90 -18.52 14.71
N HIS A 248 -7.75 -18.27 13.72
CA HIS A 248 -8.98 -19.04 13.50
C HIS A 248 -8.90 -19.88 12.25
N LEU A 249 -8.62 -19.24 11.12
CA LEU A 249 -8.60 -19.84 9.79
C LEU A 249 -7.31 -19.45 9.09
N GLU A 250 -6.73 -20.36 8.32
CA GLU A 250 -5.65 -20.10 7.39
C GLU A 250 -6.14 -20.37 5.97
N ILE A 251 -5.82 -19.48 5.03
CA ILE A 251 -5.96 -19.73 3.60
C ILE A 251 -4.57 -19.95 3.03
N ILE A 252 -4.38 -21.10 2.38
CA ILE A 252 -3.13 -21.50 1.75
C ILE A 252 -3.33 -21.70 0.26
N GLU A 253 -2.27 -21.55 -0.54
CA GLU A 253 -2.23 -22.03 -1.91
C GLU A 253 -1.39 -23.31 -1.95
N GLN A 254 -1.94 -24.37 -2.54
CA GLN A 254 -1.25 -25.63 -2.74
C GLN A 254 -1.54 -26.11 -4.17
N ASP A 255 -0.49 -26.32 -4.97
CA ASP A 255 -0.58 -26.81 -6.35
C ASP A 255 -1.52 -25.99 -7.27
N GLY A 256 -1.62 -24.68 -7.02
CA GLY A 256 -2.51 -23.75 -7.72
C GLY A 256 -3.98 -23.77 -7.25
N VAL A 257 -4.28 -24.53 -6.19
CA VAL A 257 -5.60 -24.61 -5.55
C VAL A 257 -5.56 -23.85 -4.22
N TYR A 258 -6.56 -22.99 -3.99
CA TYR A 258 -6.72 -22.29 -2.72
C TYR A 258 -7.47 -23.17 -1.71
N LEU A 259 -6.93 -23.35 -0.52
CA LEU A 259 -7.49 -24.20 0.52
C LEU A 259 -7.71 -23.37 1.80
N ALA A 260 -8.90 -23.47 2.39
CA ALA A 260 -9.18 -23.02 3.75
C ALA A 260 -8.90 -24.14 4.77
N VAL A 261 -8.27 -23.79 5.88
CA VAL A 261 -7.87 -24.69 6.97
C VAL A 261 -8.27 -24.06 8.30
N ASP A 262 -9.08 -24.76 9.10
CA ASP A 262 -9.39 -24.33 10.46
C ASP A 262 -8.20 -24.65 11.39
N LEU A 263 -7.77 -23.67 12.19
CA LEU A 263 -6.58 -23.78 13.05
C LEU A 263 -6.88 -24.33 14.45
N GLY A 264 -7.96 -25.10 14.61
CA GLY A 264 -8.42 -25.59 15.91
C GLY A 264 -9.25 -24.54 16.65
N SER A 265 -10.13 -23.84 15.93
CA SER A 265 -10.96 -22.79 16.48
C SER A 265 -12.02 -23.31 17.46
N THR A 266 -12.40 -22.47 18.42
CA THR A 266 -13.34 -22.84 19.50
C THR A 266 -14.75 -23.11 18.98
N ASN A 267 -15.21 -22.28 18.03
CA ASN A 267 -16.57 -22.36 17.49
C ASN A 267 -16.64 -23.12 16.14
N GLY A 268 -15.50 -23.34 15.49
CA GLY A 268 -15.42 -23.94 14.16
C GLY A 268 -15.64 -22.92 13.03
N SER A 269 -14.91 -23.12 11.94
CA SER A 269 -15.15 -22.47 10.65
C SER A 269 -16.24 -23.19 9.84
N TYR A 270 -16.93 -22.46 8.98
CA TYR A 270 -17.92 -22.97 8.03
C TYR A 270 -17.62 -22.46 6.62
N LEU A 271 -17.79 -23.31 5.61
CA LEU A 271 -17.64 -22.99 4.19
C LEU A 271 -18.95 -23.31 3.46
N ASN A 272 -19.55 -22.28 2.86
CA ASN A 272 -20.86 -22.32 2.20
C ASN A 272 -21.95 -22.95 3.09
N GLY A 273 -21.94 -22.60 4.39
CA GLY A 273 -22.87 -23.10 5.41
C GLY A 273 -22.55 -24.48 5.99
N GLN A 274 -21.58 -25.22 5.44
CA GLN A 274 -21.16 -26.52 5.96
C GLN A 274 -19.92 -26.38 6.84
N LYS A 275 -19.86 -27.07 7.99
CA LYS A 275 -18.67 -27.03 8.87
C LYS A 275 -17.41 -27.46 8.11
N LEU A 276 -16.33 -26.71 8.28
CA LEU A 276 -15.04 -26.98 7.66
C LEU A 276 -14.32 -28.07 8.47
N VAL A 277 -13.86 -29.11 7.78
CA VAL A 277 -13.16 -30.26 8.37
C VAL A 277 -11.93 -30.53 7.51
N GLY A 278 -10.76 -30.60 8.14
CA GLY A 278 -9.49 -30.71 7.42
C GLY A 278 -9.20 -29.49 6.54
N ARG A 279 -8.68 -29.72 5.34
CA ARG A 279 -8.47 -28.68 4.32
C ARG A 279 -9.64 -28.74 3.32
N ARG A 280 -10.24 -27.59 2.98
CA ARG A 280 -11.30 -27.50 1.97
C ARG A 280 -10.96 -26.49 0.88
N GLU A 281 -11.23 -26.84 -0.36
CA GLU A 281 -11.04 -25.97 -1.52
C GLU A 281 -11.94 -24.72 -1.49
N LEU A 282 -11.36 -23.59 -1.89
CA LEU A 282 -12.01 -22.30 -2.08
C LEU A 282 -12.12 -21.97 -3.56
N SER A 283 -13.33 -22.00 -4.10
CA SER A 283 -13.64 -21.45 -5.42
C SER A 283 -14.01 -19.97 -5.33
N ASN A 284 -13.83 -19.20 -6.40
CA ASN A 284 -14.26 -17.79 -6.48
C ASN A 284 -15.75 -17.62 -6.09
N GLY A 285 -16.04 -16.73 -5.14
CA GLY A 285 -17.37 -16.52 -4.57
C GLY A 285 -17.69 -17.36 -3.33
N SER A 286 -16.77 -18.23 -2.88
CA SER A 286 -16.96 -19.04 -1.67
C SER A 286 -17.17 -18.17 -0.43
N VAL A 287 -18.15 -18.54 0.39
CA VAL A 287 -18.47 -17.84 1.64
C VAL A 287 -17.95 -18.65 2.82
N LEU A 288 -16.97 -18.08 3.51
CA LEU A 288 -16.49 -18.54 4.81
C LEU A 288 -17.24 -17.80 5.92
N THR A 289 -17.59 -18.52 6.99
CA THR A 289 -18.24 -17.95 8.17
C THR A 289 -17.55 -18.49 9.42
N MET A 290 -17.24 -17.59 10.35
CA MET A 290 -16.61 -17.93 11.63
C MET A 290 -17.05 -16.92 12.69
N GLY A 291 -17.54 -17.38 13.84
CA GLY A 291 -18.27 -16.52 14.76
C GLY A 291 -19.49 -15.88 14.08
N ARG A 292 -19.58 -14.56 14.15
CA ARG A 292 -20.52 -13.69 13.41
C ARG A 292 -19.91 -13.14 12.11
N ALA A 293 -18.60 -13.25 11.92
CA ALA A 293 -17.90 -12.72 10.76
C ALA A 293 -18.19 -13.53 9.49
N ARG A 294 -18.48 -12.80 8.40
CA ARG A 294 -18.72 -13.36 7.06
C ARG A 294 -17.63 -12.88 6.10
N ILE A 295 -17.00 -13.82 5.42
CA ILE A 295 -15.86 -13.62 4.53
C ILE A 295 -16.22 -14.18 3.14
N VAL A 296 -16.15 -13.35 2.10
CA VAL A 296 -16.28 -13.83 0.71
C VAL A 296 -14.91 -13.90 0.07
N PHE A 297 -14.51 -15.10 -0.35
CA PHE A 297 -13.29 -15.33 -1.11
C PHE A 297 -13.53 -14.95 -2.58
N ARG A 298 -12.73 -14.03 -3.12
CA ARG A 298 -12.80 -13.60 -4.52
C ARG A 298 -11.45 -13.75 -5.21
N LEU A 299 -11.49 -14.22 -6.45
CA LEU A 299 -10.35 -14.22 -7.37
C LEU A 299 -10.56 -13.12 -8.40
N MET A 300 -9.73 -12.07 -8.34
CA MET A 300 -9.73 -11.00 -9.33
C MET A 300 -8.56 -11.17 -10.28
N VAL A 301 -8.84 -11.39 -11.57
CA VAL A 301 -7.82 -11.22 -12.59
C VAL A 301 -7.52 -9.73 -12.68
N PRO A 302 -6.27 -9.26 -12.44
CA PRO A 302 -5.94 -7.85 -12.56
C PRO A 302 -6.18 -7.43 -14.01
N ARG A 303 -7.07 -6.44 -14.19
CA ARG A 303 -7.45 -5.96 -15.52
C ARG A 303 -6.30 -5.12 -16.08
N ASN A 304 -5.44 -5.74 -16.87
CA ASN A 304 -4.51 -5.00 -17.72
C ASN A 304 -5.34 -4.22 -18.77
N GLU A 305 -5.60 -2.95 -18.47
CA GLU A 305 -6.15 -2.00 -19.43
C GLU A 305 -5.07 -1.72 -20.49
N ARG A 306 -5.51 -1.68 -21.76
CA ARG A 306 -4.66 -1.63 -22.96
C ARG A 306 -4.29 -0.21 -23.35
#